data_AF-A0A5A7NHK7-F1
#
_entry.id   AF-A0A5A7NHK7-F1
#
_cell.length_a   1.000
_cell.length_b   1.000
_cell.length_c   1.000
_cell.angle_alpha   90.00
_cell.angle_beta   90.00
_cell.angle_gamma   90.00
#
_symmetry.space_group_name_H-M   'P 1'
#
loop_
_entity.id
_entity.type
_entity.pdbx_description
1 polymer ?
#
loop_
_entity_poly.entity_id
_entity_poly.type
_entity_poly.pdbx_seq_one_letter_code
_entity_poly.pdbx_strand_id
1 'polypeptide(L)'
;MNSVAPNRLGFFGPAGTFTHRAALLCANPDDDLLPFDPIDKVYDAVLDGHVDRAVAPIENSAEGYVPPSVAQLWRLRGKIFAVDHVSIPVTFSLYRKIGDLTQMTRLAGHPMALRQIAHWIEAKAVPTREASSSARGLEIAAKGEPGLYALGPPDVGEMFSLEEVETHLEGKTANRTRFLALAAAPAPLSGTRLCTCALIPFPNPKC
;
A
#
# COMPACT_ATOMS: atom_id res chain seq x y z
N MET A 1 24.66 27.89 1.70
CA MET A 1 23.35 27.20 1.57
C MET A 1 23.46 25.93 2.39
N ASN A 2 22.86 25.90 3.59
CA ASN A 2 22.86 24.68 4.41
C ASN A 2 21.89 23.68 3.76
N SER A 3 22.43 22.61 3.19
CA SER A 3 21.63 21.43 2.84
C SER A 3 21.09 20.85 4.14
N VAL A 4 19.80 21.07 4.40
CA VAL A 4 19.06 20.27 5.38
C VAL A 4 19.00 18.87 4.79
N ALA A 5 19.38 17.85 5.56
CA ALA A 5 19.25 16.47 5.11
C ALA A 5 17.78 16.20 4.74
N PRO A 6 17.50 15.42 3.68
CA PRO A 6 16.13 15.10 3.31
C PRO A 6 15.42 14.41 4.48
N ASN A 7 14.16 14.78 4.72
CA ASN A 7 13.34 14.07 5.71
C ASN A 7 13.10 12.64 5.20
N ARG A 8 13.00 11.67 6.10
CA ARG A 8 12.80 10.26 5.74
C ARG A 8 11.37 9.85 6.03
N LEU A 9 10.71 9.29 5.02
CA LEU A 9 9.34 8.77 5.11
C LEU A 9 9.34 7.24 4.96
N GLY A 10 9.08 6.53 6.04
CA GLY A 10 8.91 5.09 6.01
C GLY A 10 7.56 4.67 5.41
N PHE A 11 7.46 3.48 4.86
CA PHE A 11 6.17 2.92 4.47
C PHE A 11 6.17 1.39 4.51
N PHE A 12 4.98 0.80 4.67
CA PHE A 12 4.85 -0.66 4.58
C PHE A 12 5.11 -1.13 3.14
N GLY A 13 6.24 -1.78 2.95
CA GLY A 13 6.78 -2.11 1.65
C GLY A 13 6.19 -3.37 1.01
N PRO A 14 6.75 -3.79 -0.14
CA PRO A 14 7.81 -3.11 -0.90
C PRO A 14 7.32 -1.93 -1.75
N ALA A 15 8.22 -1.29 -2.50
CA ALA A 15 7.88 -0.31 -3.52
C ALA A 15 6.95 -0.90 -4.59
N GLY A 16 6.07 -0.08 -5.17
CA GLY A 16 5.07 -0.52 -6.15
C GLY A 16 3.78 -1.10 -5.55
N THR A 17 3.58 -0.96 -4.23
CA THR A 17 2.33 -1.31 -3.53
C THR A 17 1.39 -0.11 -3.39
N PHE A 18 0.15 -0.35 -2.94
CA PHE A 18 -0.76 0.75 -2.58
C PHE A 18 -0.23 1.61 -1.43
N THR A 19 0.50 1.02 -0.48
CA THR A 19 1.11 1.78 0.60
C THR A 19 2.28 2.64 0.11
N HIS A 20 3.04 2.17 -0.89
CA HIS A 20 4.01 3.02 -1.59
C HIS A 20 3.33 4.23 -2.26
N ARG A 21 2.20 4.02 -2.93
CA ARG A 21 1.38 5.11 -3.52
C ARG A 21 0.89 6.09 -2.44
N ALA A 22 0.51 5.58 -1.27
CA ALA A 22 0.15 6.42 -0.12
C ALA A 22 1.32 7.22 0.43
N ALA A 23 2.51 6.63 0.51
CA ALA A 23 3.72 7.32 0.90
C ALA A 23 4.05 8.48 -0.05
N LEU A 24 3.96 8.26 -1.37
CA LEU A 24 4.17 9.32 -2.38
C LEU A 24 3.19 10.49 -2.22
N LEU A 25 1.95 10.24 -1.83
CA LEU A 25 0.96 11.30 -1.58
C LEU A 25 1.18 12.06 -0.26
N CYS A 26 1.85 11.44 0.71
CA CYS A 26 2.18 12.05 2.01
C CYS A 26 3.57 12.69 2.06
N ALA A 27 4.41 12.40 1.06
CA ALA A 27 5.78 12.88 0.95
C ALA A 27 5.84 14.35 0.50
N ASN A 28 6.86 15.06 0.98
CA ASN A 28 7.30 16.31 0.36
C ASN A 28 8.23 16.02 -0.82
N PRO A 29 8.48 16.99 -1.73
CA PRO A 29 9.33 16.79 -2.91
C PRO A 29 10.74 16.24 -2.63
N ASP A 30 11.31 16.55 -1.46
CA ASP A 30 12.66 16.15 -1.05
C ASP A 30 12.66 15.05 0.03
N ASP A 31 11.54 14.38 0.29
CA ASP A 31 11.50 13.29 1.27
C ASP A 31 12.10 12.00 0.65
N ASP A 32 12.98 11.31 1.40
CA ASP A 32 13.48 9.98 1.05
C ASP A 32 12.49 8.90 1.51
N LEU A 33 11.95 8.12 0.57
CA LEU A 33 10.98 7.06 0.88
C LEU A 33 11.68 5.72 1.15
N LEU A 34 11.43 5.15 2.33
CA LEU A 34 12.07 3.91 2.78
C LEU A 34 11.03 2.78 3.00
N PRO A 35 11.12 1.65 2.27
CA PRO A 35 10.23 0.52 2.49
C PRO A 35 10.63 -0.28 3.73
N PHE A 36 9.65 -0.74 4.50
CA PHE A 36 9.84 -1.65 5.63
C PHE A 36 8.87 -2.83 5.55
N ASP A 37 9.36 -4.02 5.86
CA ASP A 37 8.61 -5.27 5.96
C ASP A 37 9.31 -6.15 7.02
N PRO A 38 8.61 -6.73 8.01
CA PRO A 38 7.17 -6.69 8.25
C PRO A 38 6.65 -5.35 8.80
N ILE A 39 5.32 -5.24 8.92
CA ILE A 39 4.62 -4.01 9.33
C ILE A 39 5.13 -3.43 10.65
N ASP A 40 5.59 -4.26 11.60
CA ASP A 40 6.18 -3.83 12.86
C ASP A 40 7.42 -2.94 12.65
N LYS A 41 8.23 -3.22 11.63
CA LYS A 41 9.41 -2.42 11.28
C LYS A 41 9.08 -1.01 10.83
N VAL A 42 7.88 -0.78 10.29
CA VAL A 42 7.40 0.57 9.96
C VAL A 42 7.26 1.40 11.24
N TYR A 43 6.74 0.80 12.31
CA TYR A 43 6.51 1.48 13.59
C TYR A 43 7.82 1.64 14.39
N ASP A 44 8.64 0.59 14.42
CA ASP A 44 9.96 0.65 15.08
C ASP A 44 10.84 1.74 14.44
N ALA A 45 10.84 1.86 13.11
CA ALA A 45 11.62 2.88 12.41
C ALA A 45 11.25 4.32 12.81
N VAL A 46 9.97 4.59 13.10
CA VAL A 46 9.51 5.89 13.60
C VAL A 46 9.98 6.12 15.04
N LEU A 47 9.83 5.11 15.90
CA LEU A 47 10.21 5.22 17.32
C LEU A 47 11.72 5.39 17.51
N ASP A 48 12.50 4.71 16.68
CA ASP A 48 13.96 4.73 16.74
C ASP A 48 14.56 5.94 15.99
N GLY A 49 13.74 6.81 15.39
CA GLY A 49 14.19 7.97 14.63
C GLY A 49 14.92 7.62 13.32
N HIS A 50 14.72 6.41 12.79
CA HIS A 50 15.21 6.02 11.47
C HIS A 50 14.43 6.71 10.36
N VAL A 51 13.16 7.04 10.63
CA VAL A 51 12.31 7.86 9.77
C VAL A 51 11.56 8.88 10.62
N ASP A 52 11.28 10.05 10.04
CA ASP A 52 10.58 11.14 10.74
C ASP A 52 9.07 10.87 10.79
N ARG A 53 8.56 10.25 9.72
CA ARG A 53 7.17 9.81 9.59
C ARG A 53 7.14 8.43 8.92
N ALA A 54 6.05 7.70 9.09
CA ALA A 54 5.80 6.51 8.29
C ALA A 54 4.34 6.29 7.91
N VAL A 55 4.09 5.69 6.74
CA VAL A 55 2.74 5.42 6.23
C VAL A 55 2.37 3.95 6.40
N ALA A 56 1.26 3.69 7.07
CA ALA A 56 0.72 2.35 7.29
C ALA A 56 -0.78 2.27 6.93
N PRO A 57 -1.25 1.16 6.33
CA PRO A 57 -2.67 0.97 6.09
C PRO A 57 -3.42 0.77 7.40
N ILE A 58 -4.65 1.29 7.51
CA ILE A 58 -5.48 1.09 8.71
C ILE A 58 -6.80 0.37 8.41
N GLU A 59 -7.39 0.64 7.25
CA GLU A 59 -8.74 0.19 6.92
C GLU A 59 -8.91 0.10 5.40
N ASN A 60 -9.56 -0.96 4.94
CA ASN A 60 -10.07 -1.08 3.59
C ASN A 60 -11.60 -1.14 3.64
N SER A 61 -12.31 -0.38 2.80
CA SER A 61 -13.77 -0.32 2.86
C SER A 61 -14.50 -1.61 2.48
N ALA A 62 -13.84 -2.53 1.77
CA ALA A 62 -14.39 -3.83 1.42
C ALA A 62 -14.06 -4.91 2.46
N GLU A 63 -12.83 -4.88 3.02
CA GLU A 63 -12.31 -5.96 3.88
C GLU A 63 -12.27 -5.60 5.38
N GLY A 64 -12.52 -4.34 5.73
CA GLY A 64 -12.42 -3.82 7.09
C GLY A 64 -11.00 -3.42 7.49
N TYR A 65 -10.73 -3.40 8.80
CA TYR A 65 -9.45 -2.96 9.35
C TYR A 65 -8.30 -3.88 8.95
N VAL A 66 -7.08 -3.34 8.89
CA VAL A 66 -5.85 -4.12 8.68
C VAL A 66 -5.31 -4.56 10.04
N PRO A 67 -5.56 -5.82 10.48
CA PRO A 67 -5.34 -6.23 11.86
C PRO A 67 -3.90 -6.04 12.37
N PRO A 68 -2.84 -6.39 11.60
CA PRO A 68 -1.49 -6.29 12.15
C PRO A 68 -1.04 -4.82 12.29
N SER A 69 -1.61 -3.90 11.51
CA SER A 69 -1.37 -2.47 11.67
C SER A 69 -2.10 -1.89 12.89
N VAL A 70 -3.38 -2.23 13.06
CA VAL A 70 -4.16 -1.83 14.26
C VAL A 70 -3.53 -2.38 15.54
N ALA A 71 -3.04 -3.62 15.52
CA ALA A 71 -2.36 -4.22 16.66
C ALA A 71 -1.10 -3.44 17.08
N GLN A 72 -0.31 -2.93 16.12
CA GLN A 72 0.85 -2.09 16.41
C GLN A 72 0.46 -0.75 17.03
N LEU A 73 -0.54 -0.07 16.46
CA LEU A 73 -1.07 1.17 17.04
C LEU A 73 -1.55 0.97 18.48
N TRP A 74 -2.22 -0.14 18.77
CA TRP A 74 -2.67 -0.49 20.11
C TRP A 74 -1.50 -0.76 21.07
N ARG A 75 -0.53 -1.57 20.63
CA ARG A 75 0.67 -1.90 21.40
C ARG A 75 1.46 -0.66 21.76
N LEU A 76 1.57 0.30 20.83
CA LEU A 76 2.39 1.50 20.92
C LEU A 76 1.59 2.77 21.28
N ARG A 77 0.36 2.60 21.79
CA ARG A 77 -0.50 3.71 22.20
C ARG A 77 0.24 4.67 23.13
N GLY A 78 0.14 5.96 22.85
CA GLY A 78 0.85 7.02 23.58
C GLY A 78 2.31 7.24 23.18
N LYS A 79 2.86 6.43 22.26
CA LYS A 79 4.21 6.60 21.70
C LYS A 79 4.20 6.89 20.20
N ILE A 80 3.17 6.43 19.49
CA ILE A 80 2.94 6.69 18.07
C ILE A 80 1.66 7.49 17.92
N PHE A 81 1.72 8.50 17.06
CA PHE A 81 0.63 9.44 16.80
C PHE A 81 0.31 9.44 15.31
N ALA A 82 -0.97 9.35 14.96
CA ALA A 82 -1.43 9.66 13.62
C ALA A 82 -1.39 11.17 13.43
N VAL A 83 -0.58 11.62 12.47
CA VAL A 83 -0.37 13.06 12.18
C VAL A 83 -1.00 13.49 10.87
N ASP A 84 -1.34 12.53 10.00
CA ASP A 84 -2.11 12.75 8.78
C ASP A 84 -2.79 11.45 8.33
N HIS A 85 -3.63 11.52 7.31
CA HIS A 85 -4.26 10.37 6.68
C HIS A 85 -4.44 10.61 5.18
N VAL A 86 -4.40 9.51 4.42
CA VAL A 86 -4.74 9.52 3.00
C VAL A 86 -5.65 8.34 2.70
N SER A 87 -6.63 8.54 1.82
CA SER A 87 -7.51 7.46 1.36
C SER A 87 -7.35 7.31 -0.14
N ILE A 88 -6.93 6.12 -0.60
CA ILE A 88 -6.66 5.85 -2.02
C ILE A 88 -7.73 4.89 -2.56
N PRO A 89 -8.31 5.17 -3.73
CA PRO A 89 -9.12 4.19 -4.46
C PRO A 89 -8.33 2.92 -4.72
N VAL A 90 -8.91 1.75 -4.44
CA VAL A 90 -8.30 0.48 -4.81
C VAL A 90 -8.71 0.17 -6.24
N THR A 91 -7.86 0.58 -7.17
CA THR A 91 -8.00 0.30 -8.59
C THR A 91 -6.84 -0.57 -9.06
N PHE A 92 -7.10 -1.49 -9.98
CA PHE A 92 -6.08 -2.40 -10.49
C PHE A 92 -5.85 -2.21 -11.98
N SER A 93 -4.58 -2.32 -12.34
CA SER A 93 -4.10 -2.32 -13.72
C SER A 93 -3.49 -3.66 -14.07
N LEU A 94 -3.69 -4.06 -15.31
CA LEU A 94 -3.11 -5.23 -15.93
C LEU A 94 -1.81 -4.83 -16.63
N TYR A 95 -0.73 -5.53 -16.28
CA TYR A 95 0.60 -5.28 -16.82
C TYR A 95 1.14 -6.51 -17.54
N ARG A 96 1.93 -6.26 -18.59
CA ARG A 96 2.75 -7.28 -19.25
C ARG A 96 4.14 -6.75 -19.49
N LYS A 97 5.05 -7.65 -19.82
CA LYS A 97 6.41 -7.30 -20.20
C LYS A 97 6.42 -6.50 -21.51
N ILE A 98 7.17 -5.40 -21.54
CA ILE A 98 7.28 -4.57 -22.75
C ILE A 98 7.75 -5.43 -23.93
N GLY A 99 6.96 -5.41 -25.01
CA GLY A 99 7.24 -6.14 -26.25
C GLY A 99 6.75 -7.58 -26.27
N ASP A 100 6.12 -8.08 -25.19
CA ASP A 100 5.43 -9.36 -25.21
C ASP A 100 4.03 -9.21 -25.82
N LEU A 101 3.88 -9.66 -27.06
CA LEU A 101 2.58 -9.66 -27.76
C LEU A 101 1.80 -10.96 -27.56
N THR A 102 2.29 -11.88 -26.73
CA THR A 102 1.63 -13.15 -26.47
C THR A 102 0.30 -12.91 -25.74
N GLN A 103 -0.73 -13.65 -26.14
CA GLN A 103 -2.01 -13.66 -25.44
C GLN A 103 -1.81 -14.08 -23.99
N MET A 104 -2.59 -13.48 -23.09
CA MET A 104 -2.49 -13.78 -21.65
C MET A 104 -2.88 -15.23 -21.38
N THR A 105 -1.94 -16.01 -20.85
CA THR A 105 -2.15 -17.41 -20.46
C THR A 105 -2.27 -17.57 -18.95
N ARG A 106 -1.69 -16.65 -18.17
CA ARG A 106 -1.71 -16.64 -16.69
C ARG A 106 -1.70 -15.21 -16.16
N LEU A 107 -2.36 -15.02 -15.01
CA LEU A 107 -2.37 -13.77 -14.26
C LEU A 107 -1.69 -13.92 -12.89
N ALA A 108 -0.61 -13.17 -12.65
CA ALA A 108 0.05 -13.10 -11.36
C ALA A 108 -0.52 -11.96 -10.50
N GLY A 109 -0.74 -12.20 -9.20
CA GLY A 109 -1.22 -11.14 -8.31
C GLY A 109 -1.31 -11.56 -6.84
N HIS A 110 -1.46 -10.58 -5.96
CA HIS A 110 -1.70 -10.84 -4.55
C HIS A 110 -3.09 -11.49 -4.33
N PRO A 111 -3.24 -12.50 -3.45
CA PRO A 111 -4.52 -13.22 -3.26
C PRO A 111 -5.72 -12.29 -3.00
N MET A 112 -5.54 -11.25 -2.20
CA MET A 112 -6.62 -10.26 -1.94
C MET A 112 -7.03 -9.51 -3.22
N ALA A 113 -6.06 -9.13 -4.04
CA ALA A 113 -6.32 -8.39 -5.27
C ALA A 113 -7.04 -9.27 -6.30
N LEU A 114 -6.60 -10.53 -6.43
CA LEU A 114 -7.25 -11.53 -7.29
C LEU A 114 -8.71 -11.76 -6.90
N ARG A 115 -9.02 -11.84 -5.59
CA ARG A 115 -10.41 -11.95 -5.12
C ARG A 115 -11.26 -10.74 -5.50
N GLN A 116 -10.72 -9.52 -5.40
CA GLN A 116 -11.46 -8.30 -5.72
C GLN A 116 -11.82 -8.17 -7.21
N ILE A 117 -11.07 -8.83 -8.09
CA ILE A 117 -11.33 -8.85 -9.54
C ILE A 117 -11.83 -10.22 -10.04
N ALA A 118 -12.38 -11.06 -9.17
CA ALA A 118 -12.80 -12.43 -9.52
C ALA A 118 -13.74 -12.47 -10.75
N HIS A 119 -14.69 -11.54 -10.84
CA HIS A 119 -15.59 -11.41 -11.98
C HIS A 119 -14.86 -11.18 -13.32
N TRP A 120 -13.78 -10.40 -13.31
CA TRP A 120 -12.95 -10.15 -14.51
C TRP A 120 -12.15 -11.41 -14.88
N ILE A 121 -11.61 -12.11 -13.88
CA ILE A 121 -10.85 -13.36 -14.07
C ILE A 121 -11.75 -14.44 -14.67
N GLU A 122 -12.97 -14.59 -14.16
CA GLU A 122 -13.99 -15.52 -14.67
C GLU A 122 -14.33 -15.21 -16.13
N ALA A 123 -14.55 -13.93 -16.47
CA ALA A 123 -14.88 -13.52 -17.83
C ALA A 123 -13.75 -13.77 -18.84
N LYS A 124 -12.48 -13.68 -18.40
CA LYS A 124 -11.31 -13.97 -19.25
C LYS A 124 -10.92 -15.45 -19.27
N ALA A 125 -11.47 -16.27 -18.37
CA ALA A 125 -11.15 -17.68 -18.19
C ALA A 125 -9.64 -17.97 -18.06
N VAL A 126 -8.93 -17.11 -17.33
CA VAL A 126 -7.46 -17.18 -17.16
C VAL A 126 -7.08 -17.80 -15.81
N PRO A 127 -6.14 -18.76 -15.75
CA PRO A 127 -5.61 -19.26 -14.49
C PRO A 127 -4.78 -18.20 -13.75
N THR A 128 -4.82 -18.24 -12.42
CA THR A 128 -4.10 -17.30 -11.55
C THR A 128 -2.82 -17.90 -10.98
N ARG A 129 -1.87 -17.03 -10.64
CA ARG A 129 -0.65 -17.34 -9.90
C ARG A 129 -0.55 -16.39 -8.72
N GLU A 130 -0.66 -16.91 -7.52
CA GLU A 130 -0.53 -16.08 -6.32
C GLU A 130 0.90 -15.56 -6.13
N ALA A 131 0.99 -14.32 -5.67
CA ALA A 131 2.23 -13.63 -5.28
C ALA A 131 2.08 -13.04 -3.88
N SER A 132 3.20 -12.90 -3.16
CA SER A 132 3.19 -12.38 -1.78
C SER A 132 2.82 -10.89 -1.68
N SER A 133 2.89 -10.13 -2.77
CA SER A 133 2.48 -8.73 -2.87
C SER A 133 2.19 -8.36 -4.32
N SER A 134 1.55 -7.21 -4.56
CA SER A 134 1.35 -6.69 -5.93
C SER A 134 2.69 -6.45 -6.64
N ALA A 135 3.65 -5.84 -5.95
CA ALA A 135 5.00 -5.64 -6.45
C ALA A 135 5.67 -6.95 -6.84
N ARG A 136 5.53 -8.00 -6.01
CA ARG A 136 6.08 -9.32 -6.34
C ARG A 136 5.44 -9.92 -7.58
N GLY A 137 4.14 -9.71 -7.80
CA GLY A 137 3.45 -10.09 -9.03
C GLY A 137 4.05 -9.40 -10.26
N LEU A 138 4.29 -8.09 -10.17
CA LEU A 138 4.91 -7.29 -11.23
C LEU A 138 6.33 -7.75 -11.54
N GLU A 139 7.17 -7.98 -10.52
CA GLU A 139 8.52 -8.54 -10.70
C GLU A 139 8.50 -9.91 -11.41
N ILE A 140 7.52 -10.75 -11.07
CA ILE A 140 7.34 -12.07 -11.69
C ILE A 140 6.99 -11.91 -13.17
N ALA A 141 6.11 -10.98 -13.55
CA ALA A 141 5.79 -10.72 -14.96
C ALA A 141 6.99 -10.13 -15.72
N ALA A 142 7.75 -9.22 -15.10
CA ALA A 142 8.93 -8.61 -15.74
C ALA A 142 10.00 -9.65 -16.11
N LYS A 143 10.18 -10.65 -15.23
CA LYS A 143 11.11 -11.78 -15.41
C LYS A 143 10.45 -13.00 -16.07
N GLY A 144 9.16 -12.93 -16.35
CA GLY A 144 8.29 -14.06 -16.65
C GLY A 144 8.46 -14.61 -18.06
N GLU A 145 7.76 -15.72 -18.30
CA GLU A 145 7.56 -16.32 -19.62
C GLU A 145 6.55 -15.51 -20.46
N PRO A 146 6.59 -15.61 -21.80
CA PRO A 146 5.61 -14.96 -22.65
C PRO A 146 4.17 -15.36 -22.29
N GLY A 147 3.27 -14.39 -22.24
CA GLY A 147 1.87 -14.58 -21.87
C GLY A 147 1.59 -14.52 -20.36
N LEU A 148 2.61 -14.24 -19.53
CA LEU A 148 2.43 -13.98 -18.09
C LEU A 148 2.17 -12.49 -17.84
N TYR A 149 0.96 -12.20 -17.37
CA TYR A 149 0.54 -10.84 -17.02
C TYR A 149 0.50 -10.70 -15.49
N ALA A 150 0.56 -9.47 -15.00
CA ALA A 150 0.50 -9.18 -13.57
C ALA A 150 -0.54 -8.11 -13.24
N LEU A 151 -1.12 -8.24 -12.05
CA LEU A 151 -2.02 -7.27 -11.44
C LEU A 151 -1.26 -6.35 -10.50
N GLY A 152 -1.40 -5.03 -10.68
CA GLY A 152 -0.77 -4.02 -9.83
C GLY A 152 -1.66 -2.81 -9.57
N PRO A 153 -1.27 -1.91 -8.64
CA PRO A 153 -1.82 -0.56 -8.61
C PRO A 153 -1.60 0.14 -9.96
N PRO A 154 -2.34 1.20 -10.29
CA PRO A 154 -2.11 1.95 -11.52
C PRO A 154 -0.79 2.71 -11.46
N ASP A 155 -0.27 3.06 -12.64
CA ASP A 155 0.89 3.94 -12.82
C ASP A 155 2.22 3.38 -12.26
N VAL A 156 2.33 2.06 -12.03
CA VAL A 156 3.56 1.43 -11.51
C VAL A 156 4.39 0.71 -12.57
N GLY A 157 3.91 0.66 -13.83
CA GLY A 157 4.52 -0.12 -14.90
C GLY A 157 5.99 0.25 -15.16
N GLU A 158 6.30 1.55 -15.19
CA GLU A 158 7.66 2.06 -15.45
C GLU A 158 8.68 1.52 -14.43
N MET A 159 8.31 1.47 -13.14
CA MET A 159 9.16 0.94 -12.06
C MET A 159 9.63 -0.49 -12.29
N PHE A 160 8.82 -1.30 -12.98
CA PHE A 160 9.10 -2.71 -13.24
C PHE A 160 9.44 -2.99 -14.72
N SER A 161 9.61 -1.95 -15.55
CA SER A 161 9.78 -2.10 -17.01
C SER A 161 8.66 -2.92 -17.67
N LEU A 162 7.42 -2.64 -17.26
CA LEU A 162 6.20 -3.26 -17.76
C LEU A 162 5.35 -2.23 -18.51
N GLU A 163 4.59 -2.68 -19.50
CA GLU A 163 3.56 -1.88 -20.15
C GLU A 163 2.19 -2.15 -19.51
N GLU A 164 1.41 -1.08 -19.33
CA GLU A 164 0.03 -1.15 -18.86
C GLU A 164 -0.90 -1.45 -20.05
N VAL A 165 -1.75 -2.48 -19.90
CA VAL A 165 -2.57 -3.03 -20.99
C VAL A 165 -4.04 -2.68 -20.82
N GLU A 166 -4.53 -2.79 -19.58
CA GLU A 166 -5.93 -2.55 -19.22
C GLU A 166 -5.94 -1.97 -17.81
N THR A 167 -6.88 -1.07 -17.51
CA THR A 167 -7.03 -0.45 -16.19
C THR A 167 -8.45 -0.63 -15.67
N HIS A 168 -8.63 -0.44 -14.36
CA HIS A 168 -9.93 -0.54 -13.69
C HIS A 168 -10.57 -1.95 -13.78
N LEU A 169 -9.75 -2.99 -13.59
CA LEU A 169 -10.18 -4.39 -13.68
C LEU A 169 -11.21 -4.79 -12.61
N GLU A 170 -11.29 -4.03 -11.53
CA GLU A 170 -12.29 -4.16 -10.46
C GLU A 170 -13.70 -3.71 -10.85
N GLY A 171 -13.85 -3.06 -12.00
CA GLY A 171 -15.13 -2.51 -12.46
C GLY A 171 -15.60 -1.32 -11.62
N LYS A 172 -16.91 -1.11 -11.55
CA LYS A 172 -17.49 0.03 -10.81
C LYS A 172 -17.51 -0.27 -9.31
N THR A 173 -16.49 0.18 -8.60
CA THR A 173 -16.40 0.08 -7.14
C THR A 173 -16.06 1.42 -6.49
N ALA A 174 -16.52 1.60 -5.25
CA ALA A 174 -16.11 2.69 -4.38
C ALA A 174 -15.04 2.23 -3.37
N ASN A 175 -14.36 1.10 -3.60
CA ASN A 175 -13.39 0.55 -2.67
C ASN A 175 -12.21 1.51 -2.45
N ARG A 176 -11.89 1.78 -1.18
CA ARG A 176 -10.77 2.62 -0.78
C ARG A 176 -10.00 1.96 0.35
N THR A 177 -8.71 2.19 0.37
CA THR A 177 -7.87 1.92 1.53
C THR A 177 -7.47 3.23 2.18
N ARG A 178 -7.72 3.35 3.48
CA ARG A 178 -7.26 4.44 4.33
C ARG A 178 -5.89 4.07 4.92
N PHE A 179 -4.99 5.03 4.87
CA PHE A 179 -3.65 4.98 5.43
C PHE A 179 -3.46 6.12 6.41
N LEU A 180 -2.64 5.90 7.42
CA LEU A 180 -2.23 6.91 8.39
C LEU A 180 -0.76 7.25 8.17
N ALA A 181 -0.42 8.53 8.23
CA ALA A 181 0.94 8.97 8.46
C ALA A 181 1.18 9.02 9.97
N LEU A 182 2.23 8.35 10.42
CA LEU A 182 2.56 8.10 11.81
C LEU A 182 3.85 8.82 12.18
N ALA A 183 3.91 9.39 13.38
CA ALA A 183 5.11 10.03 13.93
C ALA A 183 5.27 9.71 15.43
N ALA A 184 6.48 9.90 15.95
CA ALA A 184 6.80 9.69 17.37
C ALA A 184 6.27 10.82 18.28
N ALA A 185 5.84 11.94 17.70
CA ALA A 185 5.27 13.08 18.42
C ALA A 185 3.98 13.55 17.73
N PRO A 186 3.00 14.09 18.48
CA PRO A 186 1.80 14.66 17.90
C PRO A 186 2.15 15.90 17.06
N ALA A 187 1.48 16.05 15.92
CA ALA A 187 1.54 17.28 15.14
C ALA A 187 0.67 18.37 15.82
N PRO A 188 1.05 19.65 15.72
CA PRO A 188 0.19 20.74 16.13
C PRO A 188 -1.15 20.66 15.38
N LEU A 189 -2.26 20.88 16.08
CA LEU A 189 -3.56 21.05 15.44
C LEU A 189 -3.50 22.30 14.55
N SER A 190 -3.28 22.10 13.25
CA SER A 190 -3.21 23.18 12.28
C SER A 190 -3.83 22.70 10.96
N GLY A 191 -4.62 23.56 10.33
CA GLY A 191 -5.35 23.26 9.09
C GLY A 191 -6.87 23.06 9.27
N THR A 192 -7.58 22.92 8.15
CA THR A 192 -9.05 22.82 8.08
C THR A 192 -9.57 21.38 8.07
N ARG A 193 -8.68 20.38 8.02
CA ARG A 193 -9.02 18.95 8.10
C ARG A 193 -8.45 18.35 9.38
N LEU A 194 -9.21 18.49 10.46
CA LEU A 194 -8.89 17.85 11.73
C LEU A 194 -9.45 16.43 11.72
N CYS A 195 -8.57 15.43 11.78
CA CYS A 195 -8.95 14.05 12.03
C CYS A 195 -8.39 13.60 13.37
N THR A 196 -9.28 13.24 14.29
CA THR A 196 -8.90 12.66 15.58
C THR A 196 -8.97 11.14 15.47
N CYS A 197 -7.85 10.46 15.64
CA CYS A 197 -7.82 9.02 15.85
C CYS A 197 -7.74 8.75 17.35
N ALA A 198 -8.73 8.05 17.91
CA ALA A 198 -8.75 7.64 19.31
C ALA A 198 -8.85 6.12 19.40
N LEU A 199 -7.93 5.52 20.13
CA LEU A 199 -8.00 4.11 20.53
C LEU A 199 -8.50 4.08 21.97
N ILE A 200 -9.77 3.67 22.15
CA ILE A 200 -10.43 3.66 23.46
C ILE A 200 -10.46 2.21 23.98
N PRO A 201 -9.74 1.90 25.07
CA PRO A 201 -9.92 0.63 25.76
C PRO A 201 -11.30 0.57 26.38
N PHE A 202 -12.09 -0.42 25.97
CA PHE A 202 -13.27 -0.82 26.72
C PHE A 202 -12.84 -1.78 27.83
N PRO A 203 -13.07 -1.44 29.12
CA PRO A 203 -12.87 -2.41 30.18
C PRO A 203 -13.83 -3.57 29.93
N ASN A 204 -13.29 -4.78 29.77
CA ASN A 204 -14.10 -5.98 29.71
C ASN A 204 -14.57 -6.29 31.14
N PRO A 205 -15.88 -6.22 31.46
CA PRO A 205 -16.36 -6.49 32.83
C PRO A 205 -16.23 -7.96 33.25
N LYS A 206 -15.65 -8.83 32.41
CA LYS A 206 -15.52 -10.29 32.64
C LYS A 206 -14.07 -10.82 32.57
N CYS A 207 -13.05 -9.96 32.69
CA CYS A 207 -11.67 -10.39 32.94
C CYS A 207 -11.15 -9.80 34.24
#